data_AF-A0A3M1LER4-F1
#
_entry.id   AF-A0A3M1LER4-F1
#
_cell.length_a   1.000
_cell.length_b   1.000
_cell.length_c   1.000
_cell.angle_alpha   90.00
_cell.angle_beta   90.00
_cell.angle_gamma   90.00
#
_symmetry.space_group_name_H-M   'P 1'
#
loop_
_entity.id
_entity.type
_entity.pdbx_description
1 polymer ?
#
loop_
_entity_poly.entity_id
_entity_poly.type
_entity_poly.pdbx_seq_one_letter_code
_entity_poly.pdbx_strand_id
1 'polypeptide(L)' 'MPIVIDKDIANGKPVIKGTRITVEFILELLANGWSYDDIIDNYKIKKEDILEDNK' A
#
# COMPACT_ATOMS: atom_id res chain seq x y z
N MET A 1 -1.81 -8.55 -0.41
CA MET A 1 -0.78 -7.47 -0.44
C MET A 1 0.62 -8.07 -0.36
N PRO A 2 1.46 -8.05 -1.42
CA PRO A 2 2.85 -8.47 -1.28
C PRO A 2 3.62 -7.38 -0.52
N ILE A 3 3.86 -7.60 0.78
CA ILE A 3 4.58 -6.66 1.65
C ILE A 3 6.06 -7.05 1.72
N VAL A 4 6.95 -6.07 1.58
CA VAL A 4 8.40 -6.25 1.79
C VAL A 4 8.92 -5.28 2.84
N ILE A 5 9.95 -5.70 3.57
CA ILE A 5 10.66 -4.88 4.55
C ILE A 5 12.12 -4.86 4.15
N ASP A 6 12.64 -3.66 3.90
CA ASP A 6 14.04 -3.44 3.53
C ASP A 6 14.53 -2.20 4.27
N LYS A 7 15.65 -2.31 5.00
CA LYS A 7 16.20 -1.20 5.79
C LYS A 7 16.58 -0.01 4.92
N ASP A 8 16.92 -0.24 3.66
CA ASP A 8 17.31 0.79 2.69
C ASP A 8 16.08 1.46 2.01
N ILE A 9 14.88 0.91 2.24
CA ILE A 9 13.62 1.42 1.68
C ILE A 9 12.73 1.94 2.80
N ALA A 10 12.29 3.19 2.68
CA ALA A 10 11.38 3.82 3.65
C ALA A 10 11.81 3.64 5.13
N ASN A 11 13.13 3.65 5.40
CA ASN A 11 13.72 3.43 6.71
C ASN A 11 13.32 2.09 7.37
N GLY A 12 13.14 1.01 6.60
CA GLY A 12 12.73 -0.28 7.13
C GLY A 12 11.25 -0.41 7.43
N LYS A 13 10.42 0.55 7.02
CA LYS A 13 8.97 0.41 7.13
C LYS A 13 8.45 -0.63 6.12
N PRO A 14 7.40 -1.40 6.47
CA PRO A 14 6.75 -2.28 5.51
C PRO A 14 6.16 -1.49 4.34
N VAL A 15 6.51 -1.89 3.12
CA VAL A 15 6.02 -1.27 1.87
C VAL A 15 5.37 -2.30 0.96
N ILE A 16 4.50 -1.83 0.07
CA ILE A 16 3.99 -2.64 -1.03
C ILE A 16 5.15 -2.93 -1.99
N LYS A 17 5.37 -4.21 -2.30
CA LYS A 17 6.46 -4.69 -3.16
C LYS A 17 6.50 -3.93 -4.49
N GLY A 18 7.69 -3.46 -4.87
CA GLY A 18 7.89 -2.70 -6.12
C GLY A 18 7.49 -1.23 -6.02
N THR A 19 7.08 -0.75 -4.84
CA THR A 19 6.78 0.65 -4.56
C THR A 19 7.60 1.15 -3.36
N ARG A 20 7.53 2.46 -3.09
CA ARG A 20 7.99 3.05 -1.81
C ARG A 20 6.83 3.43 -0.90
N ILE A 21 5.63 2.90 -1.16
CA ILE A 21 4.41 3.25 -0.44
C ILE A 21 4.30 2.34 0.78
N THR A 22 4.28 2.94 1.96
CA THR A 22 4.22 2.22 3.23
C THR A 22 2.81 1.73 3.50
N VAL A 23 2.69 0.59 4.19
CA VAL A 23 1.39 0.07 4.66
C VAL A 23 0.73 1.09 5.59
N GLU A 24 1.51 1.74 6.45
CA GLU A 24 1.07 2.81 7.34
C GLU A 24 0.39 3.95 6.57
N PHE A 25 0.97 4.41 5.46
CA PHE A 25 0.39 5.49 4.66
C PHE A 25 -0.95 5.10 4.05
N ILE A 26 -1.09 3.85 3.57
CA ILE A 26 -2.37 3.34 3.08
C ILE A 26 -3.42 3.34 4.20
N LEU A 27 -3.05 2.89 5.40
CA LEU A 27 -3.95 2.89 6.56
C LEU A 27 -4.35 4.31 6.98
N GLU A 28 -3.44 5.28 6.91
CA GLU A 28 -3.74 6.69 7.17
C GLU A 28 -4.74 7.26 6.16
N LEU A 29 -4.59 6.96 4.87
CA LEU A 29 -5.54 7.40 3.84
C LEU A 29 -6.93 6.82 4.10
N LEU A 30 -7.01 5.51 4.37
CA LEU A 30 -8.27 4.84 4.71
C LEU A 30 -8.90 5.44 5.98
N ALA A 31 -8.10 5.73 7.01
CA ALA A 31 -8.57 6.37 8.24
C ALA A 31 -9.10 7.79 8.00
N ASN A 32 -8.56 8.49 6.99
CA ASN A 32 -9.05 9.80 6.53
C ASN A 32 -10.24 9.70 5.56
N GLY A 33 -10.82 8.51 5.37
CA GLY A 33 -12.03 8.31 4.57
C GLY A 33 -11.81 8.12 3.07
N TRP A 34 -10.56 7.88 2.65
CA TRP A 34 -10.29 7.52 1.26
C TRP A 34 -10.82 6.12 0.95
N SER A 35 -11.36 5.93 -0.25
CA SER A 35 -11.70 4.59 -0.73
C SER A 35 -10.47 3.86 -1.29
N TYR A 36 -10.56 2.54 -1.41
CA TYR A 36 -9.52 1.76 -2.07
C TYR A 36 -9.32 2.19 -3.52
N ASP A 37 -10.38 2.53 -4.24
CA ASP A 37 -10.31 2.97 -5.63
C ASP A 37 -9.60 4.34 -5.74
N ASP A 38 -9.88 5.27 -4.82
CA ASP A 38 -9.16 6.55 -4.76
C ASP A 38 -7.65 6.34 -4.57
N ILE A 39 -7.27 5.41 -3.69
CA ILE A 39 -5.87 5.10 -3.41
C ILE A 39 -5.20 4.46 -4.63
N ILE A 40 -5.87 3.50 -5.28
CA ILE A 40 -5.42 2.82 -6.49
C ILE A 40 -5.17 3.82 -7.62
N ASP A 41 -6.14 4.72 -7.87
CA ASP A 41 -6.08 5.66 -8.98
C ASP A 41 -5.05 6.78 -8.75
N ASN A 42 -5.00 7.33 -7.53
CA ASN A 42 -4.10 8.44 -7.22
C ASN A 42 -2.63 7.99 -7.08
N TYR A 43 -2.38 6.78 -6.57
CA TYR A 43 -1.03 6.28 -6.33
C TYR A 43 -0.57 5.22 -7.33
N LYS A 44 -1.40 4.91 -8.34
CA LYS A 44 -1.13 3.91 -9.40
C LYS A 44 -0.72 2.54 -8.85
N ILE A 45 -1.35 2.16 -7.74
CA ILE A 45 -1.13 0.86 -7.09
C ILE A 45 -2.03 -0.15 -7.78
N LYS A 46 -1.57 -1.39 -7.97
CA LYS A 46 -2.44 -2.42 -8.55
C LYS A 46 -3.46 -2.86 -7.53
N LYS A 47 -4.67 -3.16 -7.98
CA LYS A 47 -5.76 -3.61 -7.12
C LYS A 47 -5.37 -4.85 -6.31
N GLU A 48 -4.67 -5.79 -6.93
CA GLU A 48 -4.20 -7.03 -6.29
C GLU A 48 -3.17 -6.79 -5.18
N ASP A 49 -2.49 -5.64 -5.21
CA ASP A 49 -1.48 -5.29 -4.21
C ASP A 49 -2.10 -4.79 -2.91
N ILE A 50 -3.37 -4.34 -2.92
CA ILE A 50 -4.10 -3.82 -1.75
C ILE A 50 -5.23 -4.77 -1.35
N LEU A 51 -5.97 -5.30 -2.32
CA LEU A 51 -7.08 -6.20 -2.11
C LEU A 51 -6.62 -7.63 -2.41
N GLU A 52 -6.52 -8.44 -1.35
CA GLU A 52 -6.35 -9.87 -1.51
C GLU A 52 -7.73 -10.47 -1.78
N ASP A 53 -7.94 -10.92 -3.03
CA ASP A 53 -9.16 -11.62 -3.44
C ASP A 53 -9.17 -12.99 -2.73
N ASN A 54 -9.76 -13.02 -1.53
CA ASN A 54 -9.94 -14.26 -0.77
C ASN A 54 -10.99 -15.11 -1.48
N LYS A 55 -10.52 -16.01 -2.35
CA LYS A 55 -11.28 -17.17 -2.82
C LYS A 55 -10.83 -18.43 -2.08
#